data_AF-A0A952U8U3-F1
#
_entry.id   AF-A0A952U8U3-F1
#
_cell.length_a   1.000
_cell.length_b   1.000
_cell.length_c   1.000
_cell.angle_alpha   90.00
_cell.angle_beta   90.00
_cell.angle_gamma   90.00
#
_symmetry.space_group_name_H-M   'P 1'
#
loop_
_entity.id
_entity.type
_entity.pdbx_description
1 polymer ?
#
loop_
_entity_poly.entity_id
_entity_poly.type
_entity_poly.pdbx_seq_one_letter_code
_entity_poly.pdbx_strand_id
1 'polypeptide(L)'
;MSHYDWYTLLTQWSKEILESEDSKYFDLPPDAIDSGWLGYPGATDEQIAAAEVRLGCTLPPSYCEFLKVTNGWRRTGYCIDKLWSTEMIDWHYARNASTVDGWIEGEARAERNGWSILDEEYNVYSEAQTSMIRGQHFKSTLEISQYFDGIYLLNPLTINVDGEWEAWFFAYWIPGAQRYQTFWDLMQGEYQKFRRAK
;
A
#
# COMPACT_ATOMS: atom_id res chain seq x y z
N MET A 1 -1.54 -22.01 -9.63
CA MET A 1 -2.52 -21.72 -8.57
C MET A 1 -2.03 -20.44 -7.93
N SER A 2 -2.86 -19.39 -7.93
CA SER A 2 -2.54 -18.15 -7.23
C SER A 2 -2.35 -18.47 -5.74
N HIS A 3 -1.30 -17.92 -5.14
CA HIS A 3 -0.97 -18.14 -3.73
C HIS A 3 -1.83 -17.27 -2.79
N TYR A 4 -2.55 -16.29 -3.35
CA TYR A 4 -3.28 -15.25 -2.64
C TYR A 4 -4.77 -15.25 -3.03
N ASP A 5 -5.67 -15.51 -2.08
CA ASP A 5 -7.11 -15.53 -2.36
C ASP A 5 -7.72 -14.11 -2.36
N TRP A 6 -7.28 -13.30 -3.33
CA TRP A 6 -7.70 -11.91 -3.50
C TRP A 6 -9.20 -11.78 -3.73
N TYR A 7 -9.79 -12.63 -4.54
CA TYR A 7 -11.21 -12.54 -4.87
C TYR A 7 -12.08 -12.71 -3.61
N THR A 8 -11.78 -13.72 -2.77
CA THR A 8 -12.50 -13.93 -1.51
C THR A 8 -12.31 -12.76 -0.55
N LEU A 9 -11.06 -12.32 -0.33
CA LEU A 9 -10.78 -11.20 0.58
C LEU A 9 -11.55 -9.93 0.17
N LEU A 10 -11.42 -9.54 -1.09
CA LEU A 10 -12.00 -8.30 -1.61
C LEU A 10 -13.52 -8.35 -1.68
N THR A 11 -14.10 -9.51 -1.98
CA THR A 11 -15.56 -9.71 -1.98
C THR A 11 -16.12 -9.55 -0.57
N GLN A 12 -15.49 -10.21 0.40
CA GLN A 12 -15.90 -10.11 1.80
C GLN A 12 -15.72 -8.67 2.32
N TRP A 13 -14.60 -8.02 2.01
CA TRP A 13 -14.35 -6.66 2.45
C TRP A 13 -15.34 -5.65 1.84
N SER A 14 -15.67 -5.80 0.54
CA SER A 14 -16.70 -4.96 -0.11
C SER A 14 -18.03 -5.05 0.61
N LYS A 15 -18.48 -6.28 0.88
CA LYS A 15 -19.73 -6.53 1.60
C LYS A 15 -19.71 -5.89 2.98
N GLU A 16 -18.65 -6.11 3.77
CA GLU A 16 -18.59 -5.61 5.15
C GLU A 16 -18.52 -4.08 5.23
N ILE A 17 -17.87 -3.41 4.27
CA ILE A 17 -17.88 -1.94 4.15
C ILE A 17 -19.28 -1.44 3.80
N LEU A 18 -19.94 -2.02 2.80
CA LEU A 18 -21.27 -1.60 2.38
C LEU A 18 -22.33 -1.82 3.47
N GLU A 19 -22.18 -2.87 4.29
CA GLU A 19 -23.05 -3.15 5.44
C GLU A 19 -22.68 -2.36 6.71
N SER A 20 -21.59 -1.60 6.71
CA SER A 20 -21.19 -0.80 7.88
C SER A 20 -22.06 0.45 8.04
N GLU A 21 -22.22 0.93 9.28
CA GLU A 21 -22.94 2.19 9.54
C GLU A 21 -22.27 3.41 8.90
N ASP A 22 -20.95 3.30 8.65
CA ASP A 22 -20.14 4.36 8.04
C ASP A 22 -20.27 4.42 6.52
N SER A 23 -20.89 3.42 5.89
CA SER A 23 -21.14 3.38 4.43
C SER A 23 -21.79 4.67 3.92
N LYS A 24 -22.67 5.29 4.71
CA LYS A 24 -23.36 6.55 4.40
C LYS A 24 -22.45 7.77 4.33
N TYR A 25 -21.27 7.70 4.95
CA TYR A 25 -20.26 8.76 4.89
C TYR A 25 -19.25 8.54 3.76
N PHE A 26 -19.29 7.37 3.12
CA PHE A 26 -18.44 7.08 1.99
C PHE A 26 -19.10 7.57 0.70
N ASP A 27 -18.40 8.41 -0.06
CA ASP A 27 -18.79 8.84 -1.40
C ASP A 27 -18.61 7.67 -2.40
N LEU A 28 -19.49 6.67 -2.29
CA LEU A 28 -19.48 5.48 -3.14
C LEU A 28 -20.44 5.68 -4.31
N PRO A 29 -20.00 5.37 -5.55
CA PRO A 29 -20.86 5.55 -6.69
C PRO A 29 -21.99 4.48 -6.71
N PRO A 30 -23.18 4.80 -7.25
CA PRO A 30 -24.34 3.90 -7.19
C PRO A 30 -24.07 2.51 -7.77
N ASP A 31 -23.27 2.40 -8.83
CA ASP A 31 -22.90 1.12 -9.46
C ASP A 31 -22.10 0.20 -8.53
N ALA A 32 -21.23 0.75 -7.69
CA ALA A 32 -20.48 -0.02 -6.68
C ALA A 32 -21.40 -0.52 -5.55
N ILE A 33 -22.38 0.29 -5.16
CA ILE A 33 -23.38 -0.09 -4.15
C ILE A 33 -24.28 -1.20 -4.70
N ASP A 34 -24.80 -1.03 -5.92
CA ASP A 34 -25.72 -1.97 -6.55
C ASP A 34 -25.05 -3.32 -6.86
N SER A 35 -23.79 -3.30 -7.28
CA SER A 35 -23.03 -4.54 -7.57
C SER A 35 -22.50 -5.24 -6.34
N GLY A 36 -22.44 -4.55 -5.18
CA GLY A 36 -21.80 -5.08 -3.98
C GLY A 36 -20.27 -5.19 -4.08
N TRP A 37 -19.65 -4.53 -5.06
CA TRP A 37 -18.23 -4.63 -5.37
C TRP A 37 -17.56 -3.25 -5.39
N LEU A 38 -16.54 -3.06 -4.55
CA LEU A 38 -15.81 -1.79 -4.46
C LEU A 38 -14.66 -1.65 -5.47
N GLY A 39 -14.30 -2.74 -6.14
CA GLY A 39 -13.24 -2.75 -7.13
C GLY A 39 -13.64 -2.18 -8.49
N TYR A 40 -12.71 -2.32 -9.43
CA TYR A 40 -12.85 -1.99 -10.84
C TYR A 40 -12.65 -3.27 -11.65
N PRO A 41 -12.88 -3.25 -12.98
CA PRO A 41 -12.43 -4.34 -13.84
C PRO A 41 -10.93 -4.62 -13.61
N GLY A 42 -10.57 -5.90 -13.61
CA GLY A 42 -9.17 -6.34 -13.50
C GLY A 42 -8.30 -5.78 -14.62
N ALA A 43 -7.04 -5.52 -14.31
CA ALA A 43 -6.03 -5.12 -15.27
C ALA A 43 -5.69 -6.29 -16.18
N THR A 44 -5.53 -6.02 -17.47
CA THR A 44 -5.01 -7.02 -18.41
C THR A 44 -3.50 -7.19 -18.23
N ASP A 45 -2.96 -8.30 -18.74
CA ASP A 45 -1.51 -8.53 -18.73
C ASP A 45 -0.76 -7.41 -19.49
N GLU A 46 -1.36 -6.84 -20.55
CA GLU A 46 -0.78 -5.71 -21.28
C GLU A 46 -0.73 -4.42 -20.47
N GLN A 47 -1.76 -4.15 -19.66
CA GLN A 47 -1.77 -2.97 -18.77
C GLN A 47 -0.70 -3.08 -17.69
N ILE A 48 -0.54 -4.26 -17.10
CA ILE A 48 0.51 -4.52 -16.10
C ILE A 48 1.89 -4.41 -16.76
N ALA A 49 2.11 -5.05 -17.91
CA ALA A 49 3.38 -4.97 -18.63
C ALA A 49 3.72 -3.52 -19.05
N ALA A 50 2.73 -2.73 -19.47
CA ALA A 50 2.92 -1.32 -19.79
C ALA A 50 3.32 -0.50 -18.55
N ALA A 51 2.74 -0.79 -17.39
CA ALA A 51 3.13 -0.15 -16.13
C ALA A 51 4.56 -0.53 -15.72
N GLU A 52 4.94 -1.80 -15.82
CA GLU A 52 6.30 -2.27 -15.53
C GLU A 52 7.34 -1.64 -16.44
N VAL A 53 7.06 -1.54 -17.75
CA VAL A 53 7.92 -0.84 -18.71
C VAL A 53 8.06 0.63 -18.37
N ARG A 54 6.96 1.30 -18.01
CA ARG A 54 6.96 2.72 -17.63
C ARG A 54 7.74 2.97 -16.33
N LEU A 55 7.63 2.08 -15.36
CA LEU A 55 8.30 2.19 -14.05
C LEU A 55 9.75 1.70 -14.10
N GLY A 56 10.11 0.87 -15.08
CA GLY A 56 11.44 0.29 -15.23
C GLY A 56 11.72 -0.90 -14.30
N CYS A 57 10.69 -1.57 -13.80
CA CYS A 57 10.80 -2.68 -12.85
C CYS A 57 9.62 -3.66 -12.99
N THR A 58 9.82 -4.91 -12.57
CA THR A 58 8.75 -5.90 -12.41
C THR A 58 8.03 -5.68 -11.08
N LEU A 59 6.71 -5.63 -11.09
CA LEU A 59 5.89 -5.42 -9.90
C LEU A 59 5.83 -6.70 -9.04
N PRO A 60 5.63 -6.58 -7.70
CA PRO A 60 5.61 -7.75 -6.83
C PRO A 60 4.43 -8.67 -7.12
N PRO A 61 4.59 -10.01 -7.02
CA PRO A 61 3.58 -10.97 -7.48
C PRO A 61 2.18 -10.77 -6.89
N SER A 62 2.08 -10.53 -5.58
CA SER A 62 0.80 -10.33 -4.88
C SER A 62 0.07 -9.09 -5.36
N TYR A 63 0.81 -8.02 -5.69
CA TYR A 63 0.23 -6.80 -6.25
C TYR A 63 -0.22 -7.01 -7.70
N CYS A 64 0.54 -7.76 -8.51
CA CYS A 64 0.10 -8.16 -9.86
C CYS A 64 -1.18 -8.99 -9.82
N GLU A 65 -1.28 -9.98 -8.93
CA GLU A 65 -2.49 -10.79 -8.77
C GLU A 65 -3.68 -9.94 -8.31
N PHE A 66 -3.47 -9.00 -7.39
CA PHE A 66 -4.49 -8.02 -6.99
C PHE A 66 -4.97 -7.20 -8.19
N LEU A 67 -4.05 -6.64 -8.99
CA LEU A 67 -4.38 -5.83 -10.15
C LEU A 67 -5.21 -6.61 -11.18
N LYS A 68 -4.94 -7.90 -11.36
CA LYS A 68 -5.73 -8.79 -12.24
C LYS A 68 -7.16 -9.03 -11.74
N VAL A 69 -7.38 -8.97 -10.42
CA VAL A 69 -8.74 -9.01 -9.84
C VAL A 69 -9.41 -7.64 -9.97
N THR A 70 -8.65 -6.56 -9.77
CA THR A 70 -9.17 -5.19 -9.76
C THR A 70 -8.09 -4.16 -10.08
N ASN A 71 -8.25 -3.37 -11.15
CA ASN A 71 -7.29 -2.33 -11.55
C ASN A 71 -7.48 -1.04 -10.72
N GLY A 72 -7.09 -1.10 -9.44
CA GLY A 72 -7.41 -0.10 -8.43
C GLY A 72 -8.53 -0.57 -7.50
N TRP A 73 -8.79 0.15 -6.42
CA TRP A 73 -9.78 -0.25 -5.42
C TRP A 73 -10.32 0.95 -4.68
N ARG A 74 -11.58 0.91 -4.24
CA ARG A 74 -12.18 1.96 -3.42
C ARG A 74 -12.22 1.52 -1.97
N ARG A 75 -11.74 2.38 -1.08
CA ARG A 75 -11.78 2.24 0.38
C ARG A 75 -11.12 0.98 0.93
N THR A 76 -10.07 1.15 1.72
CA THR A 76 -9.54 0.09 2.58
C THR A 76 -9.65 0.54 4.03
N GLY A 77 -10.89 0.61 4.54
CA GLY A 77 -11.19 1.17 5.86
C GLY A 77 -11.22 2.70 5.87
N TYR A 78 -10.69 3.30 6.93
CA TYR A 78 -10.86 4.74 7.22
C TYR A 78 -9.72 5.63 6.72
N CYS A 79 -8.54 5.07 6.47
CA CYS A 79 -7.33 5.88 6.23
C CYS A 79 -6.97 6.03 4.75
N ILE A 80 -7.46 5.13 3.89
CA ILE A 80 -7.14 5.09 2.46
C ILE A 80 -8.43 5.03 1.64
N ASP A 81 -8.58 6.01 0.76
CA ASP A 81 -9.80 6.17 -0.03
C ASP A 81 -9.77 5.44 -1.35
N LYS A 82 -8.60 5.37 -1.98
CA LYS A 82 -8.46 4.84 -3.32
C LYS A 82 -7.08 4.25 -3.54
N LEU A 83 -7.03 3.00 -4.02
CA LEU A 83 -5.84 2.44 -4.65
C LEU A 83 -5.85 2.80 -6.14
N TRP A 84 -4.70 3.20 -6.64
CA TRP A 84 -4.50 3.61 -8.01
C TRP A 84 -4.56 2.42 -8.97
N SER A 85 -4.95 2.71 -10.22
CA SER A 85 -4.83 1.78 -11.34
C SER A 85 -3.38 1.72 -11.84
N THR A 86 -3.06 0.72 -12.65
CA THR A 86 -1.76 0.53 -13.33
C THR A 86 -1.29 1.76 -14.11
N GLU A 87 -2.20 2.56 -14.66
CA GLU A 87 -1.88 3.80 -15.37
C GLU A 87 -1.51 4.94 -14.43
N MET A 88 -2.04 4.88 -13.21
CA MET A 88 -1.97 5.94 -12.22
C MET A 88 -0.99 5.66 -11.08
N ILE A 89 -0.30 4.52 -11.03
CA ILE A 89 0.80 4.30 -10.08
C ILE A 89 2.08 4.98 -10.55
N ASP A 90 2.85 5.56 -9.62
CA ASP A 90 4.13 6.20 -9.95
C ASP A 90 5.04 6.23 -8.71
N TRP A 91 6.32 6.51 -8.92
CA TRP A 91 7.29 6.64 -7.84
C TRP A 91 6.87 7.75 -6.87
N HIS A 92 6.90 7.46 -5.56
CA HIS A 92 6.47 8.41 -4.54
C HIS A 92 7.25 9.73 -4.62
N TYR A 93 8.56 9.67 -4.92
CA TYR A 93 9.40 10.84 -5.13
C TYR A 93 8.90 11.76 -6.26
N ALA A 94 8.35 11.19 -7.36
CA ALA A 94 7.85 11.98 -8.48
C ALA A 94 6.68 12.89 -8.08
N ARG A 95 5.93 12.51 -7.04
CA ARG A 95 4.79 13.26 -6.50
C ARG A 95 5.13 14.12 -5.28
N ASN A 96 6.05 13.64 -4.45
CA ASN A 96 6.26 14.14 -3.09
C ASN A 96 7.72 14.49 -2.80
N ALA A 97 8.47 14.98 -3.79
CA ALA A 97 9.91 15.24 -3.68
C ALA A 97 10.29 16.05 -2.43
N SER A 98 9.58 17.14 -2.13
CA SER A 98 9.87 17.98 -0.96
C SER A 98 9.71 17.23 0.37
N THR A 99 8.70 16.37 0.46
CA THR A 99 8.48 15.55 1.65
C THR A 99 9.64 14.56 1.79
N VAL A 100 9.96 13.83 0.72
CA VAL A 100 11.05 12.85 0.74
C VAL A 100 12.40 13.49 1.06
N ASP A 101 12.71 14.64 0.46
CA ASP A 101 13.97 15.37 0.70
C ASP A 101 14.08 15.77 2.18
N GLY A 102 12.98 16.21 2.81
CA GLY A 102 12.94 16.52 4.23
C GLY A 102 13.22 15.31 5.13
N TRP A 103 12.71 14.12 4.76
CA TRP A 103 13.01 12.88 5.48
C TRP A 103 14.49 12.48 5.37
N ILE A 104 15.06 12.56 4.16
CA ILE A 104 16.48 12.26 3.92
C ILE A 104 17.38 13.23 4.70
N GLU A 105 17.04 14.52 4.72
CA GLU A 105 17.79 15.51 5.49
C GLU A 105 17.70 15.24 7.00
N GLY A 106 16.51 14.89 7.48
CA GLY A 106 16.27 14.50 8.87
C GLY A 106 17.10 13.28 9.30
N GLU A 107 17.12 12.24 8.47
CA GLU A 107 17.95 11.04 8.66
C GLU A 107 19.44 11.41 8.70
N ALA A 108 19.95 12.13 7.71
CA ALA A 108 21.35 12.56 7.66
C ALA A 108 21.74 13.46 8.86
N ARG A 109 20.80 14.21 9.44
CA ARG A 109 21.01 14.94 10.69
C ARG A 109 21.09 14.00 11.90
N ALA A 110 20.24 12.98 11.97
CA ALA A 110 20.25 12.01 13.06
C ALA A 110 21.53 11.15 13.02
N GLU A 111 21.98 10.73 11.84
CA GLU A 111 23.23 10.00 11.64
C GLU A 111 24.45 10.78 12.13
N ARG A 112 24.51 12.08 11.84
CA ARG A 112 25.57 12.97 12.36
C ARG A 112 25.59 13.07 13.89
N ASN A 113 24.46 12.80 14.54
CA ASN A 113 24.35 12.73 16.00
C ASN A 113 24.56 11.29 16.55
N GLY A 114 25.00 10.35 15.70
CA GLY A 114 25.30 8.97 16.09
C GLY A 114 24.09 8.05 16.16
N TRP A 115 22.94 8.45 15.60
CA TRP A 115 21.74 7.62 15.56
C TRP A 115 21.41 7.17 14.14
N SER A 116 21.16 5.87 13.97
CA SER A 116 20.74 5.26 12.71
C SER A 116 19.91 4.01 13.00
N ILE A 117 18.97 3.66 12.13
CA ILE A 117 18.13 2.47 12.30
C ILE A 117 18.94 1.23 11.92
N LEU A 118 19.20 0.35 12.89
CA LEU A 118 19.94 -0.89 12.65
C LEU A 118 19.12 -1.89 11.84
N ASP A 119 19.77 -2.80 11.11
CA ASP A 119 19.08 -3.82 10.32
C ASP A 119 18.24 -4.75 11.20
N GLU A 120 18.69 -5.06 12.41
CA GLU A 120 17.96 -5.91 13.35
C GLU A 120 16.69 -5.24 13.88
N GLU A 121 16.69 -3.91 13.98
CA GLU A 121 15.51 -3.12 14.36
C GLU A 121 14.58 -2.91 13.16
N TYR A 122 15.17 -2.72 11.98
CA TYR A 122 14.42 -2.52 10.74
C TYR A 122 13.68 -3.80 10.34
N ASN A 123 14.31 -4.97 10.37
CA ASN A 123 13.76 -6.23 9.83
C ASN A 123 12.73 -6.93 10.75
N VAL A 124 12.05 -6.17 11.61
CA VAL A 124 10.96 -6.66 12.47
C VAL A 124 9.61 -6.28 11.86
N TYR A 125 8.73 -7.28 11.68
CA TYR A 125 7.39 -7.10 11.08
C TYR A 125 6.23 -7.42 12.05
N SER A 126 6.55 -7.69 13.32
CA SER A 126 5.54 -7.91 14.36
C SER A 126 4.97 -6.58 14.88
N GLU A 127 4.08 -6.64 15.87
CA GLU A 127 3.57 -5.44 16.56
C GLU A 127 4.68 -4.63 17.27
N ALA A 128 5.85 -5.23 17.51
CA ALA A 128 7.01 -4.57 18.12
C ALA A 128 7.90 -3.82 17.11
N GLN A 129 7.52 -3.77 15.84
CA GLN A 129 8.29 -3.07 14.81
C GLN A 129 8.46 -1.59 15.12
N THR A 130 9.60 -1.02 14.73
CA THR A 130 9.75 0.44 14.67
C THR A 130 8.96 1.00 13.50
N SER A 131 8.33 2.15 13.72
CA SER A 131 7.69 2.93 12.65
C SER A 131 8.68 3.81 11.88
N MET A 132 9.93 3.89 12.33
CA MET A 132 10.96 4.65 11.63
C MET A 132 11.29 4.02 10.28
N ILE A 133 11.51 4.87 9.29
CA ILE A 133 11.82 4.49 7.91
C ILE A 133 13.17 5.05 7.50
N ARG A 134 13.83 4.39 6.54
CA ARG A 134 15.07 4.87 5.94
C ARG A 134 14.76 5.81 4.78
N GLY A 135 15.45 6.94 4.69
CA GLY A 135 15.16 7.98 3.69
C GLY A 135 15.36 7.47 2.25
N GLN A 136 16.39 6.64 2.02
CA GLN A 136 16.61 6.02 0.70
C GLN A 136 15.51 5.02 0.33
N HIS A 137 14.97 4.28 1.30
CA HIS A 137 13.84 3.38 1.06
C HIS A 137 12.59 4.20 0.73
N PHE A 138 12.31 5.24 1.52
CA PHE A 138 11.17 6.11 1.31
C PHE A 138 11.17 6.76 -0.08
N LYS A 139 12.33 7.27 -0.52
CA LYS A 139 12.53 7.81 -1.87
C LYS A 139 12.24 6.82 -2.99
N SER A 140 12.56 5.55 -2.77
CA SER A 140 12.48 4.51 -3.78
C SER A 140 11.11 3.83 -3.83
N THR A 141 10.18 4.20 -2.94
CA THR A 141 8.88 3.53 -2.89
C THR A 141 7.97 3.89 -4.05
N LEU A 142 7.20 2.92 -4.51
CA LEU A 142 6.11 3.08 -5.46
C LEU A 142 4.83 3.48 -4.71
N GLU A 143 4.19 4.56 -5.13
CA GLU A 143 2.93 5.02 -4.53
C GLU A 143 1.72 4.38 -5.24
N ILE A 144 0.96 3.58 -4.49
CA ILE A 144 -0.15 2.79 -5.02
C ILE A 144 -1.53 3.23 -4.51
N SER A 145 -1.60 4.28 -3.69
CA SER A 145 -2.88 4.84 -3.23
C SER A 145 -2.89 6.36 -3.22
N GLN A 146 -4.10 6.93 -3.25
CA GLN A 146 -4.32 8.34 -3.00
C GLN A 146 -4.09 8.64 -1.52
N TYR A 147 -3.43 9.76 -1.23
CA TYR A 147 -3.37 10.28 0.14
C TYR A 147 -4.76 10.71 0.61
N PHE A 148 -5.15 10.22 1.79
CA PHE A 148 -6.31 10.71 2.53
C PHE A 148 -5.90 11.01 3.98
N ASP A 149 -5.74 9.96 4.79
CA ASP A 149 -5.14 10.03 6.14
C ASP A 149 -3.85 9.19 6.23
N GLY A 150 -3.61 8.34 5.22
CA GLY A 150 -2.35 7.66 4.98
C GLY A 150 -2.12 7.39 3.49
N ILE A 151 -1.04 6.66 3.18
CA ILE A 151 -0.66 6.21 1.84
C ILE A 151 -0.17 4.76 1.91
N TYR A 152 -0.51 3.96 0.91
CA TYR A 152 0.15 2.69 0.65
C TYR A 152 1.32 2.84 -0.31
N LEU A 153 2.47 2.34 0.12
CA LEU A 153 3.73 2.39 -0.59
C LEU A 153 4.30 0.97 -0.73
N LEU A 154 4.96 0.68 -1.85
CA LEU A 154 5.69 -0.58 -2.05
C LEU A 154 7.19 -0.27 -2.20
N ASN A 155 8.04 -0.94 -1.43
CA ASN A 155 9.46 -0.67 -1.34
C ASN A 155 10.29 -1.71 -2.12
N PRO A 156 10.84 -1.36 -3.31
CA PRO A 156 11.63 -2.27 -4.13
C PRO A 156 13.04 -2.56 -3.59
N LEU A 157 13.49 -1.86 -2.53
CA LEU A 157 14.81 -2.11 -1.95
C LEU A 157 14.82 -3.26 -0.94
N THR A 158 13.64 -3.71 -0.51
CA THR A 158 13.46 -4.86 0.38
C THR A 158 12.61 -5.90 -0.34
N ILE A 159 13.27 -6.87 -0.97
CA ILE A 159 12.62 -7.93 -1.75
C ILE A 159 12.83 -9.26 -1.04
N ASN A 160 11.76 -10.03 -0.82
CA ASN A 160 11.85 -11.36 -0.22
C ASN A 160 12.18 -12.45 -1.25
N VAL A 161 12.29 -13.70 -0.80
CA VAL A 161 12.66 -14.84 -1.66
C VAL A 161 11.65 -15.16 -2.77
N ASP A 162 10.40 -14.72 -2.62
CA ASP A 162 9.32 -14.93 -3.58
C ASP A 162 9.20 -13.77 -4.59
N GLY A 163 10.06 -12.75 -4.48
CA GLY A 163 10.01 -11.55 -5.30
C GLY A 163 9.01 -10.50 -4.82
N GLU A 164 8.42 -10.68 -3.64
CA GLU A 164 7.53 -9.69 -3.03
C GLU A 164 8.34 -8.51 -2.49
N TRP A 165 7.74 -7.33 -2.60
CA TRP A 165 8.28 -6.12 -2.02
C TRP A 165 7.65 -5.88 -0.66
N GLU A 166 8.45 -5.33 0.25
CA GLU A 166 7.95 -4.79 1.50
C GLU A 166 6.86 -3.73 1.23
N ALA A 167 5.73 -3.81 1.92
CA ALA A 167 4.59 -2.93 1.75
C ALA A 167 4.35 -2.09 3.00
N TRP A 168 4.04 -0.81 2.82
CA TRP A 168 3.97 0.16 3.91
C TRP A 168 2.60 0.83 3.94
N PHE A 169 2.02 0.93 5.14
CA PHE A 169 1.07 1.99 5.46
C PHE A 169 1.85 3.15 6.07
N PHE A 170 1.98 4.25 5.33
CA PHE A 170 2.63 5.49 5.78
C PHE A 170 1.57 6.51 6.18
N ALA A 171 1.75 7.18 7.32
CA ALA A 171 0.90 8.29 7.73
C ALA A 171 1.70 9.29 8.57
N TYR A 172 1.41 10.58 8.45
CA TYR A 172 2.14 11.62 9.18
C TYR A 172 1.89 11.62 10.69
N TRP A 173 0.80 10.99 11.14
CA TRP A 173 0.44 10.87 12.55
C TRP A 173 1.07 9.65 13.23
N ILE A 174 1.69 8.75 12.47
CA ILE A 174 2.68 7.81 13.02
C ILE A 174 4.09 8.35 12.73
N PRO A 175 5.11 8.00 13.52
CA PRO A 175 6.48 8.43 13.27
C PRO A 175 7.09 7.96 11.94
N GLY A 176 6.34 7.33 11.02
CA GLY A 176 6.82 6.90 9.71
C GLY A 176 5.85 5.93 9.04
N ALA A 177 6.19 4.63 9.00
CA ALA A 177 5.38 3.61 8.37
C ALA A 177 5.17 2.38 9.25
N GLN A 178 3.96 1.80 9.17
CA GLN A 178 3.76 0.40 9.54
C GLN A 178 4.07 -0.47 8.31
N ARG A 179 4.95 -1.44 8.50
CA ARG A 179 5.57 -2.23 7.43
C ARG A 179 5.10 -3.67 7.49
N TYR A 180 5.00 -4.26 6.30
CA TYR A 180 4.51 -5.61 6.03
C TYR A 180 5.45 -6.26 5.01
N GLN A 181 5.60 -7.59 5.09
CA GLN A 181 6.52 -8.30 4.21
C GLN A 181 6.07 -8.31 2.74
N THR A 182 4.76 -8.24 2.50
CA THR A 182 4.15 -8.31 1.18
C THR A 182 2.95 -7.36 1.09
N PHE A 183 2.50 -7.04 -0.13
CA PHE A 183 1.26 -6.28 -0.32
C PHE A 183 0.02 -7.06 0.15
N TRP A 184 0.03 -8.39 0.01
CA TRP A 184 -1.00 -9.26 0.59
C TRP A 184 -1.10 -9.10 2.11
N ASP A 185 0.02 -9.12 2.84
CA ASP A 185 0.03 -8.98 4.30
C ASP A 185 -0.48 -7.61 4.75
N LEU A 186 -0.15 -6.55 3.99
CA LEU A 186 -0.69 -5.21 4.22
C LEU A 186 -2.21 -5.22 4.10
N MET A 187 -2.75 -5.74 2.99
CA MET A 187 -4.19 -5.75 2.75
C MET A 187 -4.94 -6.60 3.79
N GLN A 188 -4.37 -7.75 4.18
CA GLN A 188 -4.91 -8.58 5.26
C GLN A 188 -4.90 -7.85 6.60
N GLY A 189 -3.79 -7.17 6.94
CA GLY A 189 -3.67 -6.41 8.18
C GLY A 189 -4.67 -5.27 8.27
N GLU A 190 -4.83 -4.51 7.20
CA GLU A 190 -5.78 -3.39 7.10
C GLU A 190 -7.23 -3.87 7.14
N TYR A 191 -7.53 -5.01 6.52
CA TYR A 191 -8.83 -5.65 6.67
C TYR A 191 -9.12 -6.05 8.12
N GLN A 192 -8.16 -6.65 8.84
CA GLN A 192 -8.35 -6.98 10.26
C GLN A 192 -8.53 -5.73 11.14
N LYS A 193 -7.83 -4.63 10.85
CA LYS A 193 -8.01 -3.36 11.55
C LYS A 193 -9.42 -2.81 11.34
N PHE A 194 -9.89 -2.78 10.10
CA PHE A 194 -11.26 -2.38 9.77
C PHE A 194 -12.29 -3.20 10.57
N ARG A 195 -12.15 -4.53 10.61
CA ARG A 195 -13.07 -5.41 11.36
C ARG A 195 -13.05 -5.20 12.88
N ARG A 196 -11.93 -4.76 13.45
CA ARG A 196 -11.81 -4.46 14.89
C ARG A 196 -12.38 -3.09 15.26
N ALA A 197 -12.47 -2.18 14.29
CA ALA A 197 -12.95 -0.81 14.48
C ALA A 197 -14.47 -0.67 14.26
N LYS A 198 -15.10 -1.64 13.58
CA LYS A 198 -16.56 -1.80 13.46
C LYS A 198 -17.19 -2.24 14.77
#